data_AF-A0A7C4WVD7-F1
#
_entry.id   AF-A0A7C4WVD7-F1
#
_cell.length_a   1.000
_cell.length_b   1.000
_cell.length_c   1.000
_cell.angle_alpha   90.00
_cell.angle_beta   90.00
_cell.angle_gamma   90.00
#
_symmetry.space_group_name_H-M   'P 1'
#
loop_
_entity.id
_entity.type
_entity.pdbx_description
1 polymer ?
#
loop_
_entity_poly.entity_id
_entity_poly.type
_entity_poly.pdbx_seq_one_letter_code
_entity_poly.pdbx_strand_id
1 'polypeptide(L)'
;MANIYLGFAVPGKIYRVTEIAGGHGAQKRLQDLGIVPGSELSIIQNDEHHPILIKANETVLMIGKGIAKKIIVEEVVYASKADTYAFAAEKNTEEGQCHS
;
A
#
# COMPACT_ATOMS: atom_id res chain seq x y z
N MET A 1 16.87 -5.75 -2.50
CA MET A 1 15.85 -5.26 -1.56
C MET A 1 15.16 -6.45 -0.90
N ALA A 2 14.66 -6.29 0.33
CA ALA A 2 13.95 -7.34 1.06
C ALA A 2 12.44 -7.11 1.00
N ASN A 3 11.72 -8.11 0.50
CA ASN A 3 10.27 -8.11 0.52
C ASN A 3 9.80 -8.52 1.92
N ILE A 4 8.90 -7.74 2.51
CA ILE A 4 8.27 -8.06 3.79
C ILE A 4 6.76 -8.04 3.64
N TYR A 5 6.06 -8.73 4.53
CA TYR A 5 4.61 -8.60 4.61
C TYR A 5 4.24 -7.30 5.31
N LEU A 6 3.15 -6.66 4.88
CA LEU A 6 2.61 -5.45 5.52
C LEU A 6 2.40 -5.66 7.03
N GLY A 7 2.06 -6.88 7.45
CA GLY A 7 1.91 -7.25 8.87
C GLY A 7 3.16 -7.07 9.74
N PHE A 8 4.35 -7.11 9.15
CA PHE A 8 5.62 -6.94 9.85
C PHE A 8 6.30 -5.60 9.51
N ALA A 9 5.59 -4.70 8.81
CA ALA A 9 6.13 -3.42 8.43
C ALA A 9 6.29 -2.50 9.65
N VAL A 10 7.37 -1.73 9.68
CA VAL A 10 7.68 -0.77 10.74
C VAL A 10 6.85 0.52 10.55
N PRO A 11 6.13 1.01 11.57
CA PRO A 11 5.43 2.29 11.50
C PRO A 11 6.39 3.47 11.31
N GLY A 12 5.96 4.48 10.57
CA GLY A 12 6.74 5.68 10.25
C GLY A 12 7.65 5.55 9.02
N LYS A 13 7.65 4.39 8.35
CA LYS A 13 8.38 4.17 7.09
C LYS A 13 7.44 4.11 5.88
N ILE A 14 8.01 4.37 4.71
CA ILE A 14 7.33 4.29 3.41
C ILE A 14 7.66 2.95 2.77
N TYR A 15 6.63 2.30 2.25
CA TYR A 15 6.75 1.04 1.55
C TYR A 15 6.00 1.11 0.22
N ARG A 16 6.44 0.33 -0.75
CA ARG A 16 5.78 0.15 -2.03
C ARG A 16 5.18 -1.26 -2.10
N VAL A 17 3.94 -1.37 -2.56
CA VAL A 17 3.31 -2.67 -2.79
C VAL A 17 3.99 -3.33 -3.98
N THR A 18 4.58 -4.49 -3.77
CA THR A 18 5.17 -5.28 -4.86
C THR A 18 4.12 -6.24 -5.41
N GLU A 19 3.42 -6.94 -4.51
CA GLU A 19 2.46 -7.98 -4.88
C GLU A 19 1.41 -8.17 -3.78
N ILE A 20 0.24 -8.70 -4.17
CA ILE A 20 -0.82 -9.08 -3.24
C ILE A 20 -1.06 -10.59 -3.40
N ALA A 21 -0.58 -11.38 -2.43
CA ALA A 21 -0.81 -12.80 -2.26
C ALA A 21 -2.25 -13.11 -1.77
N GLY A 22 -3.23 -12.59 -2.50
CA GLY A 22 -4.64 -12.90 -2.35
C GLY A 22 -5.20 -13.32 -3.70
N GLY A 23 -6.11 -14.28 -3.74
CA GLY A 23 -6.75 -14.67 -5.01
C GLY A 23 -7.46 -13.50 -5.69
N HIS A 24 -7.90 -13.70 -6.93
CA HIS A 24 -8.53 -12.69 -7.80
C HIS A 24 -9.56 -11.77 -7.10
N GLY A 25 -10.41 -12.32 -6.22
CA GLY A 25 -11.42 -11.53 -5.50
C GLY A 25 -10.86 -10.57 -4.44
N ALA A 26 -9.72 -10.90 -3.82
CA ALA A 26 -9.04 -10.02 -2.89
C ALA A 26 -8.30 -8.90 -3.64
N GLN A 27 -7.58 -9.25 -4.71
CA GLN A 27 -6.90 -8.27 -5.55
C GLN A 27 -7.87 -7.24 -6.11
N LYS A 28 -9.02 -7.67 -6.65
CA LYS A 28 -10.02 -6.76 -7.20
C LYS A 28 -10.55 -5.78 -6.14
N ARG A 29 -10.88 -6.25 -4.95
CA ARG A 29 -11.32 -5.39 -3.83
C ARG A 29 -10.24 -4.40 -3.39
N LEU A 30 -8.97 -4.79 -3.38
CA LEU A 30 -7.88 -3.87 -3.05
C LEU A 30 -7.68 -2.84 -4.16
N GLN A 31 -7.78 -3.24 -5.43
CA GLN A 31 -7.73 -2.32 -6.57
C GLN A 31 -8.88 -1.31 -6.55
N ASP A 32 -10.11 -1.74 -6.25
CA ASP A 32 -11.27 -0.85 -6.08
C ASP A 32 -11.07 0.17 -4.94
N LEU A 33 -10.25 -0.18 -3.94
CA LEU A 33 -9.86 0.72 -2.83
C LEU A 33 -8.65 1.61 -3.18
N GLY A 34 -8.11 1.52 -4.40
CA GLY A 34 -6.92 2.25 -4.82
C GLY A 34 -5.59 1.67 -4.33
N ILE A 35 -5.60 0.45 -3.77
CA ILE A 35 -4.38 -0.26 -3.39
C ILE A 35 -4.00 -1.20 -4.54
N VAL A 36 -3.17 -0.69 -5.45
CA VAL A 36 -2.63 -1.44 -6.60
C VAL A 36 -1.16 -1.80 -6.38
N PRO A 37 -0.68 -2.93 -6.94
CA PRO A 37 0.75 -3.22 -6.95
C PRO A 37 1.49 -2.11 -7.71
N GLY A 38 2.54 -1.56 -7.10
CA GLY A 38 3.26 -0.39 -7.54
C GLY A 38 2.97 0.88 -6.73
N SER A 39 1.87 0.92 -5.97
CA SER A 39 1.55 2.07 -5.12
C SER A 39 2.44 2.15 -3.89
N GLU A 40 2.77 3.38 -3.52
CA GLU A 40 3.46 3.70 -2.27
C GLU A 40 2.46 3.96 -1.14
N LEU A 41 2.80 3.50 0.05
CA LEU A 41 2.01 3.65 1.25
C LEU A 41 2.90 3.83 2.47
N SER A 42 2.40 4.61 3.42
CA SER A 42 3.07 4.89 4.68
C SER A 42 2.35 4.17 5.81
N ILE A 43 3.09 3.45 6.65
CA ILE A 43 2.52 2.82 7.83
C ILE A 43 2.41 3.89 8.92
N ILE A 44 1.19 4.23 9.34
CA ILE A 44 0.97 5.13 10.47
C ILE A 44 1.10 4.34 11.77
N GLN A 45 0.47 3.16 11.82
CA GLN A 45 0.40 2.36 13.04
C GLN A 45 0.34 0.86 12.70
N ASN A 46 1.13 0.06 13.39
CA ASN A 46 1.13 -1.40 13.28
C ASN A 46 1.22 -2.00 14.69
N ASP A 47 0.07 -2.06 15.37
CA ASP A 47 -0.04 -2.64 16.71
C ASP A 47 -0.51 -4.09 16.64
N GLU A 48 -0.03 -4.92 17.57
CA GLU A 48 -0.42 -6.33 17.60
C GLU A 48 -1.91 -6.54 17.95
N HIS A 49 -2.54 -5.61 18.65
CA HIS A 49 -3.95 -5.71 19.04
C HIS A 49 -4.92 -4.95 18.13
N HIS A 50 -4.41 -4.11 17.23
CA HIS A 50 -5.24 -3.26 16.36
C HIS A 50 -5.03 -3.58 14.88
N PRO A 51 -6.00 -3.23 14.00
CA PRO A 51 -5.78 -3.23 12.56
C PRO A 51 -4.63 -2.28 12.20
N ILE A 52 -3.96 -2.57 11.09
CA ILE A 52 -2.84 -1.77 10.63
C ILE A 52 -3.39 -0.51 9.98
N LEU A 53 -2.94 0.65 10.47
CA LEU A 53 -3.30 1.94 9.91
C LEU A 53 -2.28 2.31 8.85
N ILE A 54 -2.73 2.38 7.59
CA ILE A 54 -1.88 2.76 6.47
C ILE A 54 -2.42 4.02 5.82
N LYS A 55 -1.53 4.85 5.29
CA LYS A 55 -1.86 5.97 4.43
C LYS A 55 -1.42 5.64 3.02
N ALA A 56 -2.38 5.46 2.12
CA ALA A 56 -2.13 5.29 0.69
C ALA A 56 -2.54 6.58 -0.01
N ASN A 57 -1.62 7.22 -0.73
CA ASN A 57 -1.81 8.56 -1.30
C ASN A 57 -2.27 9.56 -0.21
N GLU A 58 -3.46 10.15 -0.36
CA GLU A 58 -4.10 11.04 0.62
C GLU A 58 -5.18 10.37 1.48
N THR A 59 -5.44 9.08 1.30
CA THR A 59 -6.49 8.35 2.04
C THR A 59 -5.87 7.47 3.12
N VAL A 60 -6.45 7.54 4.33
CA VAL A 60 -6.08 6.67 5.44
C VAL A 60 -7.02 5.47 5.46
N LEU A 61 -6.45 4.27 5.37
CA LEU A 61 -7.16 3.00 5.34
C LEU A 61 -6.72 2.12 6.49
N MET A 62 -7.67 1.38 7.05
CA MET A 62 -7.42 0.34 8.05
C MET A 62 -7.38 -1.02 7.36
N ILE A 63 -6.25 -1.71 7.46
CA ILE A 63 -6.08 -3.05 6.94
C ILE A 63 -6.06 -4.04 8.10
N GLY A 64 -7.04 -4.94 8.13
CA GLY A 64 -7.05 -6.04 9.09
C GLY A 64 -5.88 -7.00 8.86
N LYS A 65 -5.41 -7.65 9.94
CA LYS A 65 -4.26 -8.58 9.88
C LYS A 65 -4.37 -9.66 8.81
N GLY A 66 -5.57 -10.15 8.53
CA GLY A 66 -5.80 -11.17 7.51
C GLY A 66 -5.47 -10.72 6.08
N ILE A 67 -5.70 -9.44 5.78
CA ILE A 67 -5.34 -8.82 4.49
C ILE A 67 -3.87 -8.39 4.52
N ALA A 68 -3.39 -7.84 5.63
CA ALA A 68 -2.00 -7.41 5.78
C ALA A 68 -0.98 -8.55 5.56
N LYS A 69 -1.30 -9.78 5.98
CA LYS A 69 -0.45 -10.96 5.74
C LYS A 69 -0.38 -11.40 4.27
N LYS A 70 -1.23 -10.84 3.41
CA LYS A 70 -1.27 -11.14 1.97
C LYS A 70 -0.58 -10.06 1.16
N ILE A 71 -0.39 -8.87 1.70
CA ILE A 71 0.23 -7.77 0.97
C ILE A 71 1.74 -7.85 1.18
N ILE A 72 2.46 -7.96 0.08
CA ILE A 72 3.92 -7.97 0.03
C ILE A 72 4.36 -6.56 -0.34
N VAL A 73 5.18 -5.98 0.52
CA VAL A 73 5.68 -4.62 0.37
C VAL A 73 7.20 -4.58 0.44
N GLU A 74 7.77 -3.56 -0.18
CA GLU A 74 9.21 -3.27 -0.18
C GLU A 74 9.45 -1.89 0.42
N GLU A 75 10.44 -1.76 1.32
CA GLU A 75 10.81 -0.48 1.92
C GLU A 75 11.44 0.45 0.87
N VAL A 76 10.87 1.64 0.70
CA VAL A 76 11.42 2.65 -0.22
C VAL A 76 12.36 3.56 0.55
N VAL A 77 13.66 3.46 0.26
CA VAL A 77 14.70 4.31 0.85
C VAL A 77 15.23 5.25 -0.25
N TYR A 78 14.80 6.51 -0.24
CA TYR A 78 15.28 7.52 -1.20
C TYR A 78 16.71 7.97 -0.83
N ALA A 79 17.73 7.49 -1.57
CA ALA A 79 19.14 7.69 -1.21
C ALA A 79 19.77 9.04 -1.65
N SER A 80 19.18 9.79 -2.57
CA SER A 80 19.60 11.17 -2.85
C SER A 80 18.51 11.95 -3.57
N LYS A 81 18.36 13.21 -3.18
CA LYS A 81 17.30 14.15 -3.58
C LYS A 81 17.11 14.35 -5.10
N ALA A 82 18.04 13.90 -5.95
CA ALA A 82 18.00 14.08 -7.40
C ALA A 82 17.05 13.10 -8.12
N ASP A 83 16.84 11.90 -7.57
CA ASP A 83 16.01 10.86 -8.20
C ASP A 83 14.50 11.04 -7.87
N THR A 84 14.20 11.91 -6.90
CA THR A 84 12.87 12.09 -6.28
C THR A 84 11.80 12.69 -7.21
N TYR A 85 12.17 13.28 -8.35
CA TYR A 85 11.22 14.06 -9.17
C TYR A 85 10.68 13.33 -10.41
N ALA A 86 11.06 12.07 -10.64
CA ALA A 86 10.66 11.36 -11.86
C ALA A 86 9.32 10.61 -11.77
N PHE A 87 8.75 10.38 -10.58
CA PHE A 87 7.55 9.53 -10.41
C PHE A 87 6.30 10.24 -9.87
N ALA A 88 6.41 11.49 -9.40
CA ALA A 88 5.29 12.23 -8.81
C ALA A 88 4.29 12.83 -9.84
N ALA A 89 4.43 12.54 -11.14
CA ALA A 89 3.67 13.23 -12.19
C ALA A 89 2.46 12.47 -12.74
N GLU A 90 2.31 11.17 -12.53
CA GLU A 90 1.25 10.41 -13.18
C GLU A 90 0.70 9.34 -12.24
N LYS A 91 -0.56 9.51 -11.79
CA LYS A 91 -1.65 8.52 -11.96
C LYS A 91 -2.96 9.05 -11.36
N ASN A 92 -3.72 9.70 -12.24
CA ASN A 92 -5.15 9.47 -12.45
C ASN A 92 -6.08 9.55 -11.22
N THR A 93 -6.72 10.71 -11.11
CA THR A 93 -8.19 10.79 -11.02
C THR A 93 -8.85 9.73 -11.93
N GLU A 94 -10.05 9.26 -11.57
CA GLU A 94 -10.93 8.34 -12.31
C GLU A 94 -10.68 6.87 -11.93
N GLU A 95 -11.65 6.10 -11.42
CA GLU A 95 -12.91 5.74 -12.10
C GLU A 95 -14.08 5.61 -11.12
N GLY A 96 -15.18 6.30 -11.42
CA GLY A 96 -16.47 5.98 -10.82
C GLY A 96 -16.98 4.64 -11.33
N GLN A 97 -17.66 3.88 -10.48
CA GLN A 97 -18.59 2.86 -10.94
C GLN A 97 -19.92 2.99 -10.21
N CYS A 98 -20.83 3.65 -10.93
CA CYS A 98 -22.26 3.39 -10.84
C CYS A 98 -22.47 1.93 -11.28
N HIS A 99 -23.09 1.10 -10.46
CA HIS A 99 -23.80 -0.08 -10.97
C HIS A 99 -25.06 -0.30 -10.13
N SER A 100 -26.15 0.19 -10.73
CA SER A 100 -27.55 -0.31 -10.72
C SER A 100 -28.16 -0.84 -9.42
#